data_AF-A0A848GJW8-F1
#
_entry.id   AF-A0A848GJW8-F1
#
_cell.length_a   1.000
_cell.length_b   1.000
_cell.length_c   1.000
_cell.angle_alpha   90.00
_cell.angle_beta   90.00
_cell.angle_gamma   90.00
#
_symmetry.space_group_name_H-M   'P 1'
#
loop_
_entity.id
_entity.type
_entity.pdbx_description
1 polymer ?
#
loop_
_entity_poly.entity_id
_entity_poly.type
_entity_poly.pdbx_seq_one_letter_code
_entity_poly.pdbx_strand_id
1 'polypeptide(L)'
;MNRMLYLLLTVAFFTACKNERSTHDQARIVFEPGDLQFIASSLNPKLETMSVLYGNDSALQSLAKGNHPAAGTVMKLVTWRYHDNPQYFGSKINGELLSVETVQAGSHDSIAYRLDFGTLQRPATQAERITYIMRYKPVQIP
;
A
#
# COMPACT_ATOMS: atom_id res chain seq x y z
N MET A 1 47.96 3.86 -36.90
CA MET A 1 46.82 2.99 -36.54
C MET A 1 46.28 3.21 -35.12
N ASN A 2 47.06 3.71 -34.15
CA ASN A 2 46.58 3.97 -32.78
C ASN A 2 45.63 5.17 -32.60
N ARG A 3 45.74 6.24 -33.40
CA ARG A 3 44.89 7.44 -33.22
C ARG A 3 43.41 7.23 -33.59
N MET A 4 43.13 6.30 -34.49
CA MET A 4 41.77 5.95 -34.91
C MET A 4 41.04 5.12 -33.85
N LEU A 5 41.78 4.38 -33.01
CA LEU A 5 41.24 3.60 -31.90
C LEU A 5 40.74 4.48 -30.74
N TYR A 6 41.43 5.59 -30.45
CA TYR A 6 41.00 6.55 -29.42
C TYR A 6 39.73 7.32 -29.79
N LEU A 7 39.50 7.54 -31.09
CA LEU A 7 38.29 8.20 -31.59
C LEU A 7 37.04 7.30 -31.49
N LEU A 8 37.19 5.98 -31.60
CA LEU A 8 36.09 5.03 -31.41
C LEU A 8 35.73 4.82 -29.93
N LEU A 9 36.72 4.91 -29.02
CA LEU A 9 36.50 4.73 -27.58
C LEU A 9 35.72 5.90 -26.93
N THR A 10 35.76 7.10 -27.51
CA THR A 10 35.10 8.31 -26.96
C THR A 10 33.62 8.39 -27.35
N VAL A 11 33.23 7.86 -28.51
CA VAL A 11 31.83 7.86 -28.97
C VAL A 11 30.95 6.90 -28.14
N ALA A 12 31.55 5.84 -27.58
CA ALA A 12 30.83 4.86 -26.75
C ALA A 12 30.38 5.41 -25.38
N PHE A 13 30.91 6.55 -24.92
CA PHE A 13 30.50 7.16 -23.65
C PHE A 13 29.26 8.07 -23.77
N PHE A 14 28.84 8.44 -24.99
CA PHE A 14 27.70 9.34 -25.20
C PHE A 14 26.40 8.63 -25.57
N THR A 15 26.38 7.30 -25.69
CA THR A 15 25.13 6.54 -25.73
C THR A 15 24.57 6.40 -24.31
N ALA A 16 24.14 7.52 -23.74
CA ALA A 16 23.24 7.49 -22.59
C ALA A 16 21.96 6.81 -23.07
N CYS A 17 21.74 5.56 -22.65
CA CYS A 17 20.48 4.86 -22.91
C CYS A 17 19.34 5.73 -22.39
N LYS A 18 18.62 6.37 -23.31
CA LYS A 18 17.37 7.06 -23.02
C LYS A 18 16.34 5.97 -22.75
N ASN A 19 16.27 5.54 -21.49
CA ASN A 19 15.22 4.65 -21.02
C ASN A 19 13.91 5.44 -21.04
N GLU A 20 13.19 5.36 -22.16
CA GLU A 20 11.80 5.80 -22.22
C GLU A 20 10.95 4.80 -21.41
N ARG A 21 11.01 4.91 -20.08
CA ARG A 21 10.05 4.23 -19.20
C ARG A 21 8.69 4.87 -19.46
N SER A 22 7.71 4.04 -19.83
CA SER A 22 6.36 4.51 -20.17
C SER A 22 5.76 5.26 -18.98
N THR A 23 5.08 6.38 -19.26
CA THR A 23 4.47 7.26 -18.26
C THR A 23 3.41 6.55 -17.41
N HIS A 24 2.86 5.43 -17.91
CA HIS A 24 1.93 4.57 -17.18
C HIS A 24 2.56 3.84 -16.00
N ASP A 25 3.87 3.57 -16.03
CA ASP A 25 4.59 2.84 -14.98
C ASP A 25 4.96 3.71 -13.77
N GLN A 26 4.56 4.99 -13.79
CA GLN A 26 4.93 6.00 -12.79
C GLN A 26 3.71 6.68 -12.14
N ALA A 27 2.50 6.23 -12.47
CA ALA A 27 1.28 6.86 -11.98
C ALA A 27 1.02 6.48 -10.51
N ARG A 28 1.06 7.48 -9.63
CA ARG A 28 0.70 7.31 -8.22
C ARG A 28 -0.81 7.28 -8.05
N ILE A 29 -1.37 6.11 -7.75
CA ILE A 29 -2.80 5.99 -7.43
C ILE A 29 -3.00 6.28 -5.93
N VAL A 30 -3.84 7.26 -5.65
CA VAL A 30 -4.24 7.64 -4.29
C VAL A 30 -5.67 7.14 -4.05
N PHE A 31 -5.91 6.62 -2.86
CA PHE A 31 -7.25 6.24 -2.41
C PHE A 31 -7.82 7.37 -1.55
N GLU A 32 -9.06 7.77 -1.83
CA GLU A 32 -9.79 8.76 -1.04
C GLU A 32 -10.54 8.07 0.11
N PRO A 33 -10.13 8.28 1.38
CA PRO A 33 -10.72 7.57 2.50
C PRO A 33 -12.06 8.16 2.99
N GLY A 34 -12.50 9.29 2.44
CA GLY A 34 -13.65 10.04 2.95
C GLY A 34 -13.38 10.53 4.38
N ASP A 35 -14.34 10.31 5.28
CA ASP A 35 -14.24 10.71 6.70
C ASP A 35 -13.34 9.78 7.54
N LEU A 36 -12.77 8.72 6.95
CA LEU A 36 -11.87 7.80 7.65
C LEU A 36 -10.47 8.39 7.76
N GLN A 37 -9.86 8.22 8.92
CA GLN A 37 -8.53 8.74 9.22
C GLN A 37 -7.47 7.66 9.05
N PHE A 38 -6.23 8.08 8.74
CA PHE A 38 -5.07 7.20 8.75
C PHE A 38 -4.84 6.62 10.16
N ILE A 39 -4.69 5.30 10.28
CA ILE A 39 -4.37 4.63 11.54
C ILE A 39 -2.96 4.07 11.50
N ALA A 40 -2.62 3.32 10.45
CA ALA A 40 -1.34 2.65 10.34
C ALA A 40 -1.03 2.23 8.91
N SER A 41 0.23 1.91 8.64
CA SER A 41 0.69 1.38 7.36
C SER A 41 1.61 0.18 7.54
N SER A 42 1.70 -0.67 6.52
CA SER A 42 2.70 -1.73 6.45
C SER A 42 3.30 -1.84 5.04
N LEU A 43 4.49 -2.42 4.98
CA LEU A 43 5.21 -2.70 3.75
C LEU A 43 5.51 -4.20 3.69
N ASN A 44 5.29 -4.82 2.54
CA ASN A 44 5.68 -6.20 2.26
C ASN A 44 6.66 -6.22 1.08
N PRO A 45 7.99 -6.22 1.35
CA PRO A 45 8.98 -6.21 0.28
C PRO A 45 8.96 -7.44 -0.61
N LYS A 46 8.55 -8.59 -0.08
CA LYS A 46 8.50 -9.85 -0.83
C LYS A 46 7.42 -9.84 -1.90
N LEU A 47 6.31 -9.16 -1.64
CA LEU A 47 5.18 -9.04 -2.58
C LEU A 47 5.16 -7.70 -3.32
N GLU A 48 6.10 -6.81 -2.99
CA GLU A 48 6.18 -5.43 -3.49
C GLU A 48 4.90 -4.64 -3.25
N THR A 49 4.30 -4.83 -2.07
CA THR A 49 3.04 -4.17 -1.73
C THR A 49 3.16 -3.31 -0.49
N MET A 50 2.38 -2.23 -0.46
CA MET A 50 2.18 -1.43 0.73
C MET A 50 0.70 -1.38 1.06
N SER A 51 0.38 -1.35 2.35
CA SER A 51 -0.99 -1.24 2.81
C SER A 51 -1.14 -0.09 3.79
N VAL A 52 -2.29 0.57 3.74
CA VAL A 52 -2.70 1.59 4.71
C VAL A 52 -4.03 1.19 5.30
N LEU A 53 -4.11 1.21 6.63
CA LEU A 53 -5.33 1.04 7.38
C LEU A 53 -5.90 2.42 7.71
N TYR A 54 -7.10 2.68 7.19
CA TYR A 54 -7.93 3.81 7.57
C TYR A 54 -9.05 3.36 8.50
N GLY A 55 -9.56 4.24 9.35
CA GLY A 55 -10.74 3.95 10.16
C GLY A 55 -11.31 5.18 10.86
N ASN A 56 -12.44 4.99 11.52
CA ASN A 56 -13.05 6.02 12.37
C ASN A 56 -12.50 6.00 13.81
N ASP A 57 -12.95 6.91 14.67
CA ASP A 57 -12.49 7.00 16.05
C ASP A 57 -12.72 5.70 16.84
N SER A 58 -13.82 5.00 16.59
CA SER A 58 -14.11 3.69 17.21
C SER A 58 -13.09 2.62 16.79
N ALA A 59 -12.64 2.64 15.53
CA ALA A 59 -11.56 1.77 15.06
C ALA A 59 -10.25 2.05 15.78
N LEU A 60 -9.88 3.33 15.89
CA LEU A 60 -8.66 3.76 16.58
C LEU A 60 -8.65 3.26 18.04
N GLN A 61 -9.74 3.47 18.77
CA GLN A 61 -9.87 3.03 20.16
C GLN A 61 -9.85 1.51 20.32
N SER A 62 -10.52 0.79 19.41
CA SER A 62 -10.58 -0.68 19.44
C SER A 62 -9.19 -1.30 19.21
N LEU A 63 -8.46 -0.78 18.21
CA LEU A 63 -7.10 -1.24 17.89
C LEU A 63 -6.09 -0.85 18.97
N ALA A 64 -6.23 0.33 19.58
CA ALA A 64 -5.34 0.75 20.68
C ALA A 64 -5.49 -0.15 21.92
N LYS A 65 -6.70 -0.62 22.22
CA LYS A 65 -6.96 -1.54 23.35
C LYS A 65 -6.63 -2.99 23.02
N GLY A 66 -6.49 -3.35 21.73
CA GLY A 66 -6.31 -4.73 21.28
C GLY A 66 -7.53 -5.62 21.51
N ASN A 67 -8.72 -5.01 21.59
CA ASN A 67 -9.97 -5.69 21.92
C ASN A 67 -10.82 -5.97 20.67
N HIS A 68 -11.90 -6.71 20.87
CA HIS A 68 -12.96 -6.85 19.87
C HIS A 68 -13.45 -5.45 19.43
N PRO A 69 -13.65 -5.22 18.11
CA PRO A 69 -14.09 -3.92 17.62
C PRO A 69 -15.45 -3.55 18.19
N ALA A 70 -15.56 -2.37 18.78
CA ALA A 70 -16.82 -1.87 19.30
C ALA A 70 -17.83 -1.62 18.16
N ALA A 71 -19.13 -1.74 18.46
CA ALA A 71 -20.19 -1.41 17.51
C ALA A 71 -19.97 -0.03 16.87
N GLY A 72 -20.19 0.06 15.55
CA GLY A 72 -19.91 1.28 14.77
C GLY A 72 -18.45 1.43 14.33
N THR A 73 -17.56 0.50 14.68
CA THR A 73 -16.20 0.47 14.12
C THR A 73 -16.24 0.26 12.62
N VAL A 74 -15.56 1.13 11.87
CA VAL A 74 -15.36 0.98 10.42
C VAL A 74 -13.87 1.10 10.14
N MET A 75 -13.33 0.11 9.43
CA MET A 75 -11.93 0.06 9.00
C MET A 75 -11.84 -0.28 7.53
N LYS A 76 -10.90 0.39 6.83
CA LYS A 76 -10.55 0.08 5.45
C LYS A 76 -9.06 -0.21 5.32
N LEU A 77 -8.72 -1.44 4.95
CA LEU A 77 -7.35 -1.79 4.57
C LEU A 77 -7.22 -1.66 3.06
N VAL A 78 -6.38 -0.72 2.63
CA VAL A 78 -6.13 -0.42 1.22
C VAL A 78 -4.74 -0.90 0.89
N THR A 79 -4.59 -1.69 -0.17
CA THR A 79 -3.31 -2.26 -0.57
C THR A 79 -2.98 -1.89 -2.01
N TRP A 80 -1.75 -1.41 -2.22
CA TRP A 80 -1.19 -1.12 -3.53
C TRP A 80 0.02 -2.00 -3.82
N ARG A 81 0.28 -2.24 -5.10
CA ARG A 81 1.63 -2.52 -5.58
C ARG A 81 2.41 -1.21 -5.53
N TYR A 82 3.55 -1.20 -4.85
CA TYR A 82 4.41 -0.02 -4.87
C TYR A 82 5.45 -0.12 -5.98
N HIS A 83 6.00 1.02 -6.36
CA HIS A 83 7.18 1.08 -7.23
C HIS A 83 8.19 2.10 -6.70
N ASP A 84 9.39 2.11 -7.29
CA ASP A 84 10.40 3.10 -6.99
C ASP A 84 9.93 4.51 -7.36
N ASN A 85 10.22 5.47 -6.48
CA ASN A 85 9.98 6.87 -6.78
C ASN A 85 11.03 7.37 -7.79
N PRO A 86 10.63 7.82 -8.99
CA PRO A 86 11.58 8.33 -9.98
C PRO A 86 12.35 9.57 -9.52
N GLN A 87 11.78 10.33 -8.58
CA GLN A 87 12.33 11.60 -8.11
C GLN A 87 13.29 11.44 -6.92
N TYR A 88 13.19 10.33 -6.17
CA TYR A 88 13.94 10.14 -4.93
C TYR A 88 14.41 8.70 -4.79
N PHE A 89 15.70 8.49 -5.06
CA PHE A 89 16.34 7.18 -4.97
C PHE A 89 16.14 6.55 -3.58
N GLY A 90 15.79 5.26 -3.57
CA GLY A 90 15.55 4.49 -2.35
C GLY A 90 14.15 4.65 -1.74
N SER A 91 13.34 5.61 -2.21
CA SER A 91 11.96 5.74 -1.74
C SER A 91 10.96 4.98 -2.62
N LYS A 92 9.85 4.56 -2.02
CA LYS A 92 8.76 3.82 -2.68
C LYS A 92 7.49 4.65 -2.66
N ILE A 93 6.72 4.60 -3.74
CA ILE A 93 5.41 5.28 -3.87
C ILE A 93 4.33 4.29 -4.29
N ASN A 94 3.07 4.63 -4.01
CA ASN A 94 1.91 3.86 -4.46
C ASN A 94 1.94 3.75 -5.99
N GLY A 95 1.66 2.56 -6.51
CA GLY A 95 1.37 2.32 -7.92
C GLY A 95 -0.05 1.81 -8.08
N GLU A 96 -0.20 0.62 -8.66
CA GLU A 96 -1.48 -0.04 -8.88
C GLU A 96 -2.24 -0.31 -7.56
N LEU A 97 -3.52 0.06 -7.51
CA LEU A 97 -4.41 -0.34 -6.41
C LEU A 97 -4.80 -1.82 -6.58
N LEU A 98 -4.51 -2.65 -5.58
CA LEU A 98 -4.74 -4.10 -5.64
C LEU A 98 -5.99 -4.54 -4.88
N SER A 99 -6.25 -3.95 -3.70
CA SER A 99 -7.43 -4.28 -2.91
C SER A 99 -7.89 -3.15 -2.01
N VAL A 100 -9.20 -3.10 -1.79
CA VAL A 100 -9.84 -2.32 -0.72
C VAL A 100 -10.69 -3.28 0.09
N GLU A 101 -10.32 -3.51 1.33
CA GLU A 101 -11.01 -4.41 2.25
C GLU A 101 -11.66 -3.60 3.36
N THR A 102 -12.94 -3.85 3.64
CA THR A 102 -13.70 -3.19 4.70
C THR A 102 -14.03 -4.18 5.83
N VAL A 103 -13.75 -3.79 7.07
CA VAL A 103 -14.26 -4.45 8.28
C VAL A 103 -15.21 -3.48 8.97
N GLN A 104 -16.41 -3.96 9.28
CA GLN A 104 -17.43 -3.17 9.98
C GLN A 104 -18.00 -3.97 11.15
N ALA A 105 -18.00 -3.37 12.33
CA ALA A 105 -18.64 -3.93 13.52
C ALA A 105 -20.06 -3.36 13.65
N GLY A 106 -21.06 -4.24 13.66
CA GLY A 106 -22.45 -3.91 13.90
C GLY A 106 -22.84 -4.01 15.37
N SER A 107 -24.15 -3.96 15.64
CA SER A 107 -24.70 -4.29 16.96
C SER A 107 -24.51 -5.77 17.31
N HIS A 108 -24.55 -6.10 18.61
CA HIS A 108 -24.52 -7.48 19.12
C HIS A 108 -23.26 -8.26 18.71
N ASP A 109 -22.08 -7.63 18.77
CA ASP A 109 -20.77 -8.24 18.45
C ASP A 109 -20.67 -8.85 17.04
N SER A 110 -21.52 -8.39 16.11
CA SER A 110 -21.42 -8.80 14.71
C SER A 110 -20.26 -8.08 14.04
N ILE A 111 -19.40 -8.83 13.34
CA ILE A 111 -18.35 -8.28 12.49
C ILE A 111 -18.58 -8.75 11.07
N ALA A 112 -18.71 -7.80 10.15
CA ALA A 112 -18.78 -8.05 8.72
C ALA A 112 -17.43 -7.72 8.06
N TYR A 113 -17.08 -8.52 7.07
CA TYR A 113 -15.95 -8.28 6.17
C TYR A 113 -16.47 -8.20 4.73
N ARG A 114 -15.92 -7.26 3.96
CA ARG A 114 -16.19 -7.13 2.54
C ARG A 114 -14.92 -6.76 1.77
N LEU A 115 -14.75 -7.36 0.60
CA LEU A 115 -13.77 -6.91 -0.38
C LEU A 115 -14.47 -5.93 -1.32
N ASP A 116 -14.25 -4.62 -1.13
CA ASP A 116 -14.90 -3.56 -1.89
C ASP A 116 -14.31 -3.43 -3.31
N PHE A 117 -13.03 -3.77 -3.47
CA PHE A 117 -12.32 -3.67 -4.74
C PHE A 117 -11.21 -4.72 -4.84
N GLY A 118 -10.98 -5.19 -6.07
CA GLY A 118 -9.82 -6.00 -6.43
C GLY A 118 -9.89 -7.45 -5.98
N THR A 119 -8.73 -8.06 -5.75
CA THR A 119 -8.62 -9.46 -5.31
C THR A 119 -7.57 -9.60 -4.22
N LEU A 120 -7.74 -10.59 -3.35
CA LEU A 120 -6.71 -10.92 -2.37
C LEU A 120 -5.54 -11.61 -3.07
N GLN A 121 -4.32 -11.15 -2.80
CA GLN A 121 -3.10 -11.75 -3.35
C GLN A 121 -2.91 -13.22 -2.95
N ARG A 122 -3.52 -13.63 -1.84
CA ARG A 122 -3.59 -15.02 -1.38
C ARG A 122 -5.02 -15.33 -0.94
N PRO A 123 -5.57 -16.51 -1.29
CA PRO A 123 -6.86 -16.93 -0.77
C PRO A 123 -6.86 -16.91 0.76
N ALA A 124 -7.91 -16.35 1.34
CA ALA A 124 -8.12 -16.28 2.78
C ALA A 124 -9.62 -16.21 3.07
N THR A 125 -10.02 -16.76 4.20
CA THR A 125 -11.37 -16.67 4.73
C THR A 125 -11.65 -15.29 5.32
N GLN A 126 -12.93 -14.94 5.47
CA GLN A 126 -13.33 -13.68 6.09
C GLN A 126 -12.77 -13.54 7.52
N ALA A 127 -12.80 -14.61 8.31
CA ALA A 127 -12.29 -14.63 9.69
C ALA A 127 -10.77 -14.36 9.75
N GLU A 128 -10.00 -14.94 8.83
CA GLU A 128 -8.55 -14.69 8.73
C GLU A 128 -8.26 -13.23 8.35
N ARG A 129 -9.05 -12.64 7.45
CA ARG A 129 -8.89 -11.23 7.05
C ARG A 129 -9.27 -10.26 8.16
N ILE A 130 -10.37 -10.50 8.87
CA ILE A 130 -10.75 -9.74 10.07
C ILE A 130 -9.61 -9.79 11.09
N THR A 131 -9.13 -10.98 11.41
CA THR A 131 -8.02 -11.17 12.36
C THR A 131 -6.76 -10.45 11.91
N TYR A 132 -6.43 -10.52 10.61
CA TYR A 132 -5.27 -9.81 10.06
C TYR A 132 -5.38 -8.30 10.19
N ILE A 133 -6.53 -7.71 9.85
CA ILE A 133 -6.77 -6.26 9.93
C ILE A 133 -6.73 -5.79 11.38
N MET A 134 -7.34 -6.54 12.31
CA MET A 134 -7.35 -6.23 13.74
C MET A 134 -5.97 -6.28 14.42
N ARG A 135 -4.94 -6.84 13.76
CA ARG A 135 -3.56 -6.90 14.29
C ARG A 135 -2.76 -5.63 14.03
N TYR A 136 -3.26 -4.71 13.21
CA TYR A 136 -2.61 -3.41 13.04
C TYR A 136 -2.62 -2.64 14.36
N LYS A 137 -1.54 -1.90 14.62
CA LYS A 137 -1.42 -1.03 15.79
C LYS A 137 -1.41 0.41 15.33
N PRO A 138 -2.22 1.30 15.93
CA PRO A 138 -2.19 2.72 15.59
C PRO A 138 -0.79 3.30 15.72
N VAL A 139 -0.36 4.05 14.69
CA VAL A 139 0.92 4.76 14.71
C VAL A 139 0.90 5.77 15.85
N GLN A 140 1.96 5.76 16.66
CA GLN A 140 2.20 6.76 17.70
C GLN A 140 3.10 7.83 17.08
N ILE A 141 2.57 9.03 16.86
CA ILE A 141 3.35 10.18 16.42
C ILE A 141 3.74 10.96 17.68
N PRO A 142 5.05 11.10 17.99
CA PRO A 142 5.54 11.85 19.16
C PRO A 142 5.17 13.32 19.16
#